data_AF-A0A1V5Y7Y6-F1
#
_entry.id   AF-A0A1V5Y7Y6-F1
#
_cell.length_a   1.000
_cell.length_b   1.000
_cell.length_c   1.000
_cell.angle_alpha   90.00
_cell.angle_beta   90.00
_cell.angle_gamma   90.00
#
_symmetry.space_group_name_H-M   'P 1'
#
loop_
_entity.id
_entity.type
_entity.pdbx_description
1 polymer ?
#
loop_
_entity_poly.entity_id
_entity_poly.type
_entity_poly.pdbx_seq_one_letter_code
_entity_poly.pdbx_strand_id
1 'polypeptide(L)'
;MNIAVSALYLLLSVFVLAAMKRKGAGIKRLATAGLFSALLLTAYLLRKSYTPAVIAQYIPLYKLFKIAEYGYQSILRDLLLFALPFLPAGLLLPAVFPGAGVIISFLCGAASVFIMDIPSLILGMTFVADEYAYAAFGMAAGTGLSIILMHFLKNNPLFKRLGFLPPFRKNLAGAVLVTGIAYFGIALIMITDFGEIYGELNLFRSDTPLPADITVSANLSDAAGKAAIYETERQDFLKRGKMTAEKLGIEAEVQYVEDACVFAEEGYILRFSPDGSWIYTSPEVPEGEVPSKEQAEKLARDFFEQKQPANTRLGELNDAAEKTNAHLIPEFTEDLDMTRDQYDELTELLRQPAGYDLYFKSSIDGCAIIGANEVMVSVRQGGIVTEIRKFDGDLKKKEKARIISQKEAYLRLLEGKGAYTLFSPAVSAEICDCELAYMVNSAQGYYLPVWRFKAVASSEDGTKTEFEAYVPAMK
;
A
#
# COMPACT_ATOMS: atom_id res chain seq x y z
N MET A 1 13.61 -17.17 -14.08
CA MET A 1 12.15 -17.36 -14.23
C MET A 1 11.55 -16.68 -15.48
N ASN A 2 11.85 -15.40 -15.74
CA ASN A 2 11.27 -14.64 -16.88
C ASN A 2 11.52 -15.27 -18.25
N ILE A 3 12.71 -15.86 -18.42
CA ILE A 3 13.12 -16.53 -19.66
C ILE A 3 12.28 -17.78 -19.90
N ALA A 4 11.90 -18.53 -18.85
CA ALA A 4 11.13 -19.76 -18.98
C ALA A 4 9.67 -19.50 -19.39
N VAL A 5 9.00 -18.51 -18.77
CA VAL A 5 7.62 -18.12 -19.15
C VAL A 5 7.59 -17.54 -20.57
N SER A 6 8.53 -16.65 -20.90
CA SER A 6 8.62 -16.05 -22.23
C SER A 6 8.93 -17.12 -23.30
N ALA A 7 9.80 -18.09 -22.99
CA ALA A 7 10.09 -19.21 -23.88
C ALA A 7 8.88 -20.14 -24.07
N LEU A 8 8.14 -20.46 -23.00
CA LEU A 8 6.90 -21.24 -23.09
C LEU A 8 5.87 -20.54 -23.98
N TYR A 9 5.72 -19.22 -23.81
CA TYR A 9 4.80 -18.42 -24.59
C TYR A 9 5.21 -18.35 -26.08
N LEU A 10 6.51 -18.18 -26.35
CA LEU A 10 7.06 -18.24 -27.71
C LEU A 10 6.84 -19.60 -28.36
N LEU A 11 7.04 -20.70 -27.64
CA LEU A 11 6.80 -22.06 -28.14
C LEU A 11 5.31 -22.29 -28.47
N LEU A 12 4.40 -21.87 -27.60
CA LEU A 12 2.95 -21.87 -27.85
C LEU A 12 2.60 -21.05 -29.09
N SER A 13 3.19 -19.87 -29.24
CA SER A 13 2.98 -18.98 -30.39
C SER A 13 3.44 -19.61 -31.69
N VAL A 14 4.64 -20.20 -31.71
CA VAL A 14 5.19 -20.92 -32.87
C VAL A 14 4.32 -22.14 -33.20
N PHE A 15 3.85 -22.89 -32.20
CA PHE A 15 2.97 -24.03 -32.40
C PHE A 15 1.63 -23.62 -33.04
N VAL A 16 0.99 -22.56 -32.54
CA VAL A 16 -0.26 -22.02 -33.10
C VAL A 16 -0.04 -21.55 -34.54
N LEU A 17 1.03 -20.81 -34.82
CA LEU A 17 1.37 -20.36 -36.18
C LEU A 17 1.61 -21.54 -37.13
N ALA A 18 2.35 -22.56 -36.69
CA ALA A 18 2.59 -23.78 -37.46
C ALA A 18 1.30 -24.56 -37.73
N ALA A 19 0.42 -24.69 -36.74
CA ALA A 19 -0.89 -25.34 -36.89
C ALA A 19 -1.79 -24.57 -37.86
N MET A 20 -1.80 -23.24 -37.79
CA MET A 20 -2.55 -22.39 -38.72
C MET A 20 -2.01 -22.49 -40.15
N LYS A 21 -0.69 -22.51 -40.34
CA LYS A 21 -0.06 -22.71 -41.66
C LYS A 21 -0.41 -24.09 -42.24
N ARG A 22 -0.38 -25.15 -41.42
CA ARG A 22 -0.81 -26.51 -41.82
C ARG A 22 -2.28 -26.55 -42.26
N LYS A 23 -3.15 -25.75 -41.63
CA LYS A 23 -4.57 -25.60 -42.02
C LYS A 23 -4.80 -24.63 -43.21
N GLY A 24 -3.73 -24.20 -43.90
CA GLY A 24 -3.83 -23.34 -45.09
C GLY A 24 -4.11 -21.86 -44.80
N ALA A 25 -3.79 -21.36 -43.60
CA ALA A 25 -3.97 -19.94 -43.31
C ALA A 25 -3.04 -19.07 -44.18
N GLY A 26 -3.62 -18.04 -44.81
CA GLY A 26 -2.86 -17.06 -45.60
C GLY A 26 -1.95 -16.16 -44.76
N ILE A 27 -0.98 -15.51 -45.42
CA ILE A 27 0.09 -14.74 -44.76
C ILE A 27 -0.43 -13.61 -43.84
N LYS A 28 -1.53 -12.93 -44.23
CA LYS A 28 -2.16 -11.88 -43.42
C LYS A 28 -2.67 -12.42 -42.07
N ARG A 29 -3.25 -13.62 -42.08
CA ARG A 29 -3.80 -14.26 -40.89
C ARG A 29 -2.70 -14.78 -39.97
N LEU A 30 -1.59 -15.28 -40.54
CA LEU A 30 -0.39 -15.63 -39.79
C LEU A 30 0.26 -14.40 -39.14
N ALA A 31 0.37 -13.27 -39.86
CA ALA A 31 0.88 -12.02 -39.30
C ALA A 31 0.00 -11.51 -38.14
N THR A 32 -1.33 -11.58 -38.29
CA THR A 32 -2.28 -11.19 -37.23
C THR A 32 -2.16 -12.09 -36.00
N ALA A 33 -1.96 -13.41 -36.20
CA ALA A 33 -1.73 -14.36 -35.11
C ALA A 33 -0.40 -14.12 -34.38
N GLY A 34 0.65 -13.73 -35.13
CA GLY A 34 1.93 -13.31 -34.55
C GLY A 34 1.78 -12.06 -33.69
N LEU A 35 1.06 -11.05 -34.19
CA LEU A 35 0.80 -9.81 -33.44
C LEU A 35 -0.07 -10.07 -32.20
N PHE A 36 -1.11 -10.89 -32.31
CA PHE A 36 -1.93 -11.33 -31.18
C PHE A 36 -1.07 -11.98 -30.08
N SER A 37 -0.15 -12.84 -30.47
CA SER A 37 0.78 -13.50 -29.54
C SER A 37 1.72 -12.49 -28.89
N ALA A 38 2.28 -11.56 -29.67
CA ALA A 38 3.13 -10.49 -29.15
C ALA A 38 2.39 -9.62 -28.13
N LEU A 39 1.13 -9.26 -28.37
CA LEU A 39 0.33 -8.45 -27.46
C LEU A 39 0.06 -9.15 -26.12
N LEU A 40 -0.20 -10.46 -26.13
CA LEU A 40 -0.34 -11.23 -24.89
C LEU A 40 0.98 -11.34 -24.12
N LEU A 41 2.11 -11.44 -24.81
CA LEU A 41 3.43 -11.36 -24.17
C LEU A 41 3.69 -9.96 -23.59
N THR A 42 3.30 -8.89 -24.29
CA THR A 42 3.39 -7.52 -23.78
C THR A 42 2.51 -7.33 -22.54
N ALA A 43 1.29 -7.89 -22.53
CA ALA A 43 0.40 -7.86 -21.36
C ALA A 43 1.04 -8.53 -20.14
N TYR A 44 1.70 -9.67 -20.33
CA TYR A 44 2.49 -10.33 -19.28
C TYR A 44 3.62 -9.46 -18.75
N LEU A 45 4.41 -8.85 -19.66
CA LEU A 45 5.54 -8.01 -19.27
C LEU A 45 5.10 -6.77 -18.48
N LEU A 46 4.00 -6.12 -18.90
CA LEU A 46 3.42 -4.99 -18.19
C LEU A 46 2.93 -5.40 -16.80
N ARG A 47 2.31 -6.58 -16.66
CA ARG A 47 1.85 -7.09 -15.36
C ARG A 47 3.00 -7.33 -14.38
N LYS A 48 4.17 -7.74 -14.87
CA LYS A 48 5.32 -8.08 -14.02
C LYS A 48 5.98 -6.87 -13.36
N SER A 49 5.75 -5.66 -13.87
CA SER A 49 6.28 -4.43 -13.29
C SER A 49 5.65 -4.07 -11.93
N TYR A 50 4.72 -4.87 -11.41
CA TYR A 50 3.98 -4.58 -10.19
C TYR A 50 4.30 -5.55 -9.06
N THR A 51 4.22 -5.04 -7.83
CA THR A 51 4.48 -5.79 -6.61
C THR A 51 3.41 -6.87 -6.39
N PRO A 52 3.81 -8.13 -6.14
CA PRO A 52 2.86 -9.22 -5.89
C PRO A 52 2.13 -9.01 -4.56
N ALA A 53 0.89 -9.50 -4.48
CA ALA A 53 0.10 -9.45 -3.24
C ALA A 53 0.73 -10.34 -2.16
N VAL A 54 0.78 -9.84 -0.92
CA VAL A 54 1.34 -10.54 0.25
C VAL A 54 0.49 -11.75 0.66
N ILE A 55 -0.81 -11.76 0.33
CA ILE A 55 -1.77 -12.80 0.72
C ILE A 55 -2.52 -13.29 -0.53
N ALA A 56 -2.76 -14.60 -0.60
CA ALA A 56 -3.58 -15.21 -1.64
C ALA A 56 -5.06 -14.77 -1.52
N GLN A 57 -5.64 -14.42 -2.66
CA GLN A 57 -7.00 -13.88 -2.81
C GLN A 57 -7.78 -14.82 -3.73
N TYR A 58 -8.67 -15.64 -3.19
CA TYR A 58 -9.38 -16.67 -3.96
C TYR A 58 -10.72 -16.23 -4.54
N ILE A 59 -11.29 -15.14 -4.03
CA ILE A 59 -12.58 -14.62 -4.46
C ILE A 59 -12.34 -13.64 -5.61
N PRO A 60 -12.87 -13.89 -6.83
CA PRO A 60 -12.72 -12.96 -7.94
C PRO A 60 -13.58 -11.72 -7.69
N LEU A 61 -13.06 -10.57 -8.15
CA LEU A 61 -13.63 -9.25 -7.93
C LEU A 61 -13.79 -8.91 -6.44
N TYR A 62 -12.93 -9.41 -5.56
CA TYR A 62 -13.10 -9.19 -4.11
C TYR A 62 -13.05 -7.69 -3.75
N LYS A 63 -12.25 -6.89 -4.45
CA LYS A 63 -12.20 -5.43 -4.23
C LYS A 63 -13.50 -4.74 -4.60
N LEU A 64 -14.25 -5.27 -5.58
CA LEU A 64 -15.58 -4.77 -5.91
C LEU A 64 -16.58 -5.10 -4.79
N PHE A 65 -16.49 -6.29 -4.19
CA PHE A 65 -17.33 -6.67 -3.05
C PHE A 65 -16.95 -5.94 -1.75
N LYS A 66 -15.70 -5.47 -1.65
CA LYS A 66 -15.15 -4.70 -0.53
C LYS A 66 -14.78 -3.27 -0.95
N ILE A 67 -15.59 -2.66 -1.82
CA ILE A 67 -15.29 -1.33 -2.37
C ILE A 67 -15.16 -0.26 -1.28
N ALA A 68 -15.89 -0.40 -0.18
CA ALA A 68 -15.78 0.46 1.00
C ALA A 68 -14.41 0.35 1.71
N GLU A 69 -13.74 -0.80 1.61
CA GLU A 69 -12.42 -1.03 2.22
C GLU A 69 -11.27 -0.61 1.28
N TYR A 70 -11.40 -0.85 -0.02
CA TYR A 70 -10.30 -0.67 -1.00
C TYR A 70 -10.39 0.61 -1.82
N GLY A 71 -11.56 1.25 -1.87
CA GLY A 71 -11.82 2.43 -2.69
C GLY A 71 -11.82 2.18 -4.20
N TYR A 72 -12.49 3.04 -4.96
CA TYR A 72 -12.59 2.91 -6.41
C TYR A 72 -11.24 3.08 -7.13
N GLN A 73 -10.31 3.88 -6.57
CA GLN A 73 -8.99 4.10 -7.18
C GLN A 73 -8.20 2.80 -7.27
N SER A 74 -8.31 1.91 -6.27
CA SER A 74 -7.68 0.60 -6.35
C SER A 74 -8.33 -0.27 -7.43
N ILE A 75 -9.65 -0.19 -7.62
CA ILE A 75 -10.36 -0.95 -8.66
C ILE A 75 -10.00 -0.42 -10.06
N LEU A 76 -9.96 0.91 -10.22
CA LEU A 76 -9.56 1.56 -11.48
C LEU A 76 -8.11 1.25 -11.82
N ARG A 77 -7.23 1.27 -10.82
CA ARG A 77 -5.84 0.82 -10.97
C ARG A 77 -5.82 -0.62 -11.46
N ASP A 78 -6.51 -1.55 -10.80
CA ASP A 78 -6.52 -2.95 -11.23
C ASP A 78 -7.09 -3.13 -12.65
N LEU A 79 -8.10 -2.36 -13.05
CA LEU A 79 -8.60 -2.34 -14.43
C LEU A 79 -7.52 -1.87 -15.43
N LEU A 80 -6.79 -0.80 -15.10
CA LEU A 80 -5.70 -0.30 -15.94
C LEU A 80 -4.52 -1.27 -16.00
N LEU A 81 -4.25 -1.99 -14.92
CA LEU A 81 -3.09 -2.86 -14.78
C LEU A 81 -3.33 -4.27 -15.32
N PHE A 82 -4.51 -4.84 -15.09
CA PHE A 82 -4.80 -6.25 -15.38
C PHE A 82 -5.81 -6.44 -16.51
N ALA A 83 -6.71 -5.49 -16.79
CA ALA A 83 -7.67 -5.61 -17.88
C ALA A 83 -7.20 -4.92 -19.17
N LEU A 84 -6.76 -3.66 -19.09
CA LEU A 84 -6.37 -2.85 -20.24
C LEU A 84 -5.29 -3.51 -21.12
N PRO A 85 -4.24 -4.16 -20.57
CA PRO A 85 -3.20 -4.79 -21.40
C PRO A 85 -3.71 -5.95 -22.26
N PHE A 86 -4.81 -6.61 -21.86
CA PHE A 86 -5.40 -7.72 -22.60
C PHE A 86 -6.42 -7.28 -23.67
N LEU A 87 -6.87 -6.01 -23.62
CA LEU A 87 -7.84 -5.46 -24.55
C LEU A 87 -7.36 -5.50 -26.02
N PRO A 88 -6.11 -5.10 -26.37
CA PRO A 88 -5.60 -5.20 -27.73
C PRO A 88 -5.58 -6.64 -28.27
N ALA A 89 -5.24 -7.62 -27.44
CA ALA A 89 -5.26 -9.03 -27.83
C ALA A 89 -6.70 -9.51 -28.11
N GLY A 90 -7.65 -9.12 -27.28
CA GLY A 90 -9.08 -9.34 -27.53
C GLY A 90 -9.56 -8.75 -28.86
N LEU A 91 -9.09 -7.54 -29.20
CA LEU A 91 -9.47 -6.86 -30.45
C LEU A 91 -9.06 -7.67 -31.70
N LEU A 92 -7.93 -8.37 -31.64
CA LEU A 92 -7.44 -9.21 -32.75
C LEU A 92 -8.00 -10.64 -32.74
N LEU A 93 -8.53 -11.13 -31.62
CA LEU A 93 -8.91 -12.53 -31.46
C LEU A 93 -9.88 -13.03 -32.55
N PRO A 94 -10.95 -12.29 -32.93
CA PRO A 94 -11.86 -12.75 -33.98
C PRO A 94 -11.22 -12.82 -35.38
N ALA A 95 -10.18 -12.03 -35.63
CA ALA A 95 -9.42 -12.07 -36.87
C ALA A 95 -8.50 -13.30 -36.94
N VAL A 96 -7.95 -13.72 -35.79
CA VAL A 96 -7.13 -14.94 -35.68
C VAL A 96 -8.00 -16.20 -35.71
N PHE A 97 -9.09 -16.20 -34.94
CA PHE A 97 -10.02 -17.32 -34.76
C PHE A 97 -11.45 -16.90 -35.13
N PRO A 98 -11.83 -17.01 -36.43
CA PRO A 98 -13.18 -16.72 -36.92
C PRO A 98 -14.16 -17.73 -36.30
N GLY A 99 -14.90 -17.29 -35.28
CA GLY A 99 -15.75 -18.15 -34.45
C GLY A 99 -15.56 -17.91 -32.95
N ALA A 100 -14.44 -17.29 -32.55
CA ALA A 100 -14.24 -16.82 -31.18
C ALA A 100 -15.19 -15.65 -30.88
N GLY A 101 -16.21 -15.91 -30.06
CA GLY A 101 -17.07 -14.88 -29.49
C GLY A 101 -16.51 -14.33 -28.18
N VAL A 102 -17.29 -13.48 -27.54
CA VAL A 102 -16.93 -12.83 -26.27
C VAL A 102 -16.63 -13.86 -25.17
N ILE A 103 -17.41 -14.94 -25.07
CA ILE A 103 -17.22 -15.99 -24.06
C ILE A 103 -15.88 -16.71 -24.26
N ILE A 104 -15.54 -17.07 -25.51
CA ILE A 104 -14.25 -17.72 -25.82
C ILE A 104 -13.10 -16.77 -25.48
N SER A 105 -13.28 -15.46 -25.73
CA SER A 105 -12.29 -14.44 -25.41
C SER A 105 -12.07 -14.30 -23.91
N PHE A 106 -13.15 -14.35 -23.13
CA PHE A 106 -13.09 -14.35 -21.67
C PHE A 106 -12.26 -15.53 -21.15
N LEU A 107 -12.57 -16.74 -21.62
CA LEU A 107 -11.82 -17.94 -21.25
C LEU A 107 -10.36 -17.88 -21.71
N CYS A 108 -10.08 -17.35 -22.90
CA CYS A 108 -8.72 -17.14 -23.38
C CYS A 108 -7.94 -16.17 -22.49
N GLY A 109 -8.57 -15.11 -21.98
CA GLY A 109 -7.92 -14.14 -21.09
C GLY A 109 -7.52 -14.78 -19.76
N ALA A 110 -8.46 -15.45 -19.10
CA ALA A 110 -8.21 -16.19 -17.87
C ALA A 110 -7.14 -17.29 -18.06
N ALA A 111 -7.24 -18.07 -19.14
CA ALA A 111 -6.29 -19.13 -19.44
C ALA A 111 -4.88 -18.59 -19.75
N SER A 112 -4.78 -17.42 -20.39
CA SER A 112 -3.49 -16.79 -20.68
C SER A 112 -2.76 -16.43 -19.40
N VAL A 113 -3.47 -15.80 -18.44
CA VAL A 113 -2.93 -15.50 -17.11
C VAL A 113 -2.54 -16.77 -16.36
N PHE A 114 -3.40 -17.78 -16.37
CA PHE A 114 -3.11 -19.07 -15.73
C PHE A 114 -1.81 -19.70 -16.27
N ILE A 115 -1.65 -19.75 -17.60
CA ILE A 115 -0.44 -20.29 -18.22
C ILE A 115 0.80 -19.47 -17.82
N MET A 116 0.67 -18.15 -17.72
CA MET A 116 1.75 -17.26 -17.30
C MET A 116 2.13 -17.48 -15.83
N ASP A 117 1.18 -17.86 -14.99
CA ASP A 117 1.38 -18.04 -13.55
C ASP A 117 1.77 -19.46 -13.13
N ILE A 118 1.67 -20.47 -14.01
CA ILE A 118 2.07 -21.86 -13.70
C ILE A 118 3.41 -21.93 -12.95
N PRO A 119 4.51 -21.29 -13.40
CA PRO A 119 5.80 -21.38 -12.70
C PRO A 119 5.76 -20.74 -11.31
N SER A 120 5.07 -19.62 -11.16
CA SER A 120 4.89 -18.93 -9.88
C SER A 120 4.08 -19.79 -8.90
N LEU A 121 3.01 -20.41 -9.37
CA LEU A 121 2.14 -21.28 -8.57
C LEU A 121 2.85 -22.55 -8.12
N ILE A 122 3.70 -23.14 -8.97
CA ILE A 122 4.53 -24.30 -8.61
C ILE A 122 5.52 -23.94 -7.49
N LEU A 123 6.00 -22.69 -7.47
CA LEU A 123 6.94 -22.18 -6.47
C LEU A 123 6.25 -21.69 -5.19
N GLY A 124 4.94 -21.91 -5.03
CA GLY A 124 4.20 -21.52 -3.83
C GLY A 124 3.88 -20.03 -3.71
N MET A 125 3.98 -19.27 -4.80
CA MET A 125 3.58 -17.85 -4.82
C MET A 125 2.06 -17.69 -4.68
N THR A 126 1.64 -16.50 -4.26
CA THR A 126 0.24 -16.18 -3.98
C THR A 126 -0.64 -16.21 -5.23
N PHE A 127 -1.82 -16.81 -5.11
CA PHE A 127 -2.86 -16.81 -6.15
C PHE A 127 -3.79 -15.61 -5.94
N VAL A 128 -4.05 -14.82 -6.99
CA VAL A 128 -4.93 -13.64 -6.92
C VAL A 128 -6.00 -13.74 -8.01
N ALA A 129 -7.22 -14.17 -7.63
CA ALA A 129 -8.34 -14.41 -8.55
C ALA A 129 -8.74 -13.18 -9.38
N ASP A 130 -8.58 -11.97 -8.82
CA ASP A 130 -8.87 -10.71 -9.51
C ASP A 130 -8.06 -10.54 -10.79
N GLU A 131 -6.79 -10.95 -10.81
CA GLU A 131 -5.95 -10.81 -12.00
C GLU A 131 -6.51 -11.60 -13.20
N TYR A 132 -7.00 -12.81 -12.93
CA TYR A 132 -7.61 -13.70 -13.92
C TYR A 132 -8.92 -13.12 -14.42
N ALA A 133 -9.74 -12.61 -13.50
CA ALA A 133 -11.02 -11.99 -13.82
C ALA A 133 -10.82 -10.74 -14.68
N TYR A 134 -9.93 -9.84 -14.29
CA TYR A 134 -9.65 -8.60 -15.04
C TYR A 134 -9.06 -8.89 -16.43
N ALA A 135 -8.13 -9.82 -16.57
CA ALA A 135 -7.62 -10.22 -17.88
C ALA A 135 -8.72 -10.81 -18.78
N ALA A 136 -9.60 -11.64 -18.21
CA ALA A 136 -10.75 -12.19 -18.91
C ALA A 136 -11.72 -11.09 -19.38
N PHE A 137 -12.02 -10.11 -18.52
CA PHE A 137 -12.84 -8.95 -18.88
C PHE A 137 -12.18 -8.06 -19.95
N GLY A 138 -10.87 -7.81 -19.83
CA GLY A 138 -10.10 -7.03 -20.81
C GLY A 138 -10.16 -7.64 -22.20
N MET A 139 -9.91 -8.96 -22.29
CA MET A 139 -9.95 -9.68 -23.56
C MET A 139 -11.38 -9.77 -24.13
N ALA A 140 -12.38 -9.98 -23.28
CA ALA A 140 -13.79 -9.98 -23.67
C ALA A 140 -14.25 -8.61 -24.20
N ALA A 141 -13.85 -7.51 -23.54
CA ALA A 141 -14.15 -6.15 -23.95
C ALA A 141 -13.50 -5.81 -25.31
N GLY A 142 -12.23 -6.20 -25.51
CA GLY A 142 -11.54 -6.06 -26.80
C GLY A 142 -12.26 -6.77 -27.94
N THR A 143 -12.71 -8.00 -27.72
CA THR A 143 -13.51 -8.75 -28.70
C THR A 143 -14.88 -8.12 -28.93
N GLY A 144 -15.53 -7.60 -27.89
CA GLY A 144 -16.80 -6.88 -28.02
C GLY A 144 -16.66 -5.65 -28.92
N LEU A 145 -15.62 -4.83 -28.67
CA LEU A 145 -15.29 -3.67 -29.48
C LEU A 145 -14.99 -4.04 -30.94
N SER A 146 -14.23 -5.11 -31.17
CA SER A 146 -13.92 -5.54 -32.55
C SER A 146 -15.17 -5.99 -33.30
N ILE A 147 -16.09 -6.72 -32.66
CA ILE A 147 -17.37 -7.14 -33.26
C ILE A 147 -18.24 -5.90 -33.58
N ILE A 148 -18.30 -4.92 -32.68
CA ILE A 148 -19.05 -3.67 -32.88
C ILE A 148 -18.45 -2.88 -34.05
N LEU A 149 -17.12 -2.66 -34.05
CA LEU A 149 -16.41 -1.97 -35.13
C LEU A 149 -16.63 -2.65 -36.49
N MET A 150 -16.52 -3.99 -36.53
CA MET A 150 -16.77 -4.77 -37.73
C MET A 150 -18.22 -4.62 -38.22
N HIS A 151 -19.20 -4.50 -37.32
CA HIS A 151 -20.59 -4.29 -37.71
C HIS A 151 -20.82 -2.94 -38.40
N PHE A 152 -20.25 -1.87 -37.87
CA PHE A 152 -20.39 -0.52 -38.43
C PHE A 152 -19.55 -0.34 -39.71
N LEU A 153 -18.37 -0.97 -39.79
CA LEU A 153 -17.43 -0.80 -40.89
C LEU A 153 -17.57 -1.85 -42.01
N LYS A 154 -18.55 -2.77 -41.93
CA LYS A 154 -18.76 -3.86 -42.91
C LYS A 154 -18.89 -3.40 -44.37
N ASN A 155 -19.38 -2.18 -44.59
CA ASN A 155 -19.58 -1.61 -45.92
C ASN A 155 -18.40 -0.76 -46.40
N ASN A 156 -17.40 -0.52 -45.55
CA ASN A 156 -16.25 0.32 -45.89
C ASN A 156 -15.23 -0.47 -46.75
N PRO A 157 -14.86 0.02 -47.95
CA PRO A 157 -13.95 -0.67 -48.86
C PRO A 157 -12.52 -0.85 -48.30
N LEU A 158 -12.05 0.07 -47.45
CA LEU A 158 -10.77 -0.06 -46.73
C LEU A 158 -10.79 -1.27 -45.79
N PHE A 159 -11.90 -1.48 -45.11
CA PHE A 159 -12.07 -2.56 -44.13
C PHE A 159 -12.12 -3.94 -44.79
N LYS A 160 -12.73 -4.03 -45.99
CA LYS A 160 -12.72 -5.25 -46.82
C LYS A 160 -11.31 -5.61 -47.32
N ARG A 161 -10.45 -4.63 -47.63
CA ARG A 161 -9.06 -4.87 -48.06
C ARG A 161 -8.15 -5.41 -46.95
N LEU A 162 -8.45 -5.08 -45.70
CA LEU A 162 -7.72 -5.57 -44.53
C LEU A 162 -8.03 -7.05 -44.20
N GLY A 163 -9.03 -7.66 -44.85
CA GLY A 163 -9.30 -9.10 -44.73
C GLY A 163 -9.95 -9.50 -43.41
N PHE A 164 -10.55 -8.55 -42.68
CA PHE A 164 -11.39 -8.85 -41.53
C PHE A 164 -12.61 -9.65 -41.98
N LEU A 165 -12.69 -10.91 -41.54
CA LEU A 165 -13.84 -11.75 -41.81
C LEU A 165 -15.04 -11.16 -41.06
N PRO A 166 -16.20 -10.99 -41.72
CA PRO A 166 -17.37 -10.43 -41.07
C PRO A 166 -17.77 -11.31 -39.89
N PRO A 167 -18.08 -10.73 -38.71
CA PRO A 167 -18.47 -11.51 -37.56
C PRO A 167 -19.77 -12.27 -37.86
N PHE A 168 -19.91 -13.46 -37.28
CA PHE A 168 -21.20 -14.15 -37.25
C PHE A 168 -22.24 -13.23 -36.62
N ARG A 169 -23.30 -12.87 -37.36
CA ARG A 169 -24.39 -11.97 -36.92
C ARG A 169 -25.00 -12.36 -35.56
N LYS A 170 -24.87 -13.62 -35.15
CA LYS A 170 -25.38 -14.16 -33.87
C LYS A 170 -24.69 -13.63 -32.61
N ASN A 171 -23.56 -12.92 -32.71
CA ASN A 171 -22.77 -12.47 -31.55
C ASN A 171 -22.86 -10.97 -31.24
N LEU A 172 -23.61 -10.17 -32.01
CA LEU A 172 -23.65 -8.71 -31.82
C LEU A 172 -24.33 -8.30 -30.51
N ALA A 173 -25.48 -8.91 -30.18
CA ALA A 173 -26.20 -8.59 -28.94
C ALA A 173 -25.35 -8.90 -27.70
N GLY A 174 -24.65 -10.04 -27.69
CA GLY A 174 -23.71 -10.39 -26.62
C GLY A 174 -22.49 -9.46 -26.55
N ALA A 175 -21.96 -9.03 -27.70
CA ALA A 175 -20.89 -8.03 -27.75
C ALA A 175 -21.32 -6.68 -27.17
N VAL A 176 -22.49 -6.18 -27.59
CA VAL A 176 -23.06 -4.93 -27.06
C VAL A 176 -23.36 -5.05 -25.57
N LEU A 177 -23.92 -6.18 -25.12
CA LEU A 177 -24.22 -6.40 -23.71
C LEU A 177 -22.95 -6.42 -22.86
N VAL A 178 -21.92 -7.18 -23.24
CA VAL A 178 -20.68 -7.27 -22.44
C VAL A 178 -19.88 -5.98 -22.47
N THR A 179 -19.73 -5.34 -23.63
CA THR A 179 -19.08 -4.03 -23.71
C THR A 179 -19.89 -2.97 -22.95
N GLY A 180 -21.22 -3.05 -22.98
CA GLY A 180 -22.13 -2.22 -22.21
C GLY A 180 -21.97 -2.43 -20.71
N ILE A 181 -21.98 -3.66 -20.21
CA ILE A 181 -21.76 -3.99 -18.79
C ILE A 181 -20.37 -3.52 -18.34
N ALA A 182 -19.33 -3.70 -19.16
CA ALA A 182 -17.99 -3.20 -18.83
C ALA A 182 -17.97 -1.67 -18.73
N TYR A 183 -18.56 -0.97 -19.72
CA TYR A 183 -18.61 0.49 -19.74
C TYR A 183 -19.48 1.06 -18.60
N PHE A 184 -20.72 0.59 -18.48
CA PHE A 184 -21.65 1.03 -17.44
C PHE A 184 -21.23 0.55 -16.05
N GLY A 185 -20.53 -0.58 -15.92
CA GLY A 185 -19.94 -1.01 -14.66
C GLY A 185 -18.84 -0.06 -14.20
N ILE A 186 -17.89 0.26 -15.09
CA ILE A 186 -16.85 1.27 -14.82
C ILE A 186 -17.48 2.63 -14.52
N ALA A 187 -18.45 3.08 -15.33
CA ALA A 187 -19.13 4.35 -15.13
C ALA A 187 -19.95 4.36 -13.84
N LEU A 188 -20.64 3.28 -13.49
CA LEU A 188 -21.42 3.16 -12.25
C LEU A 188 -20.48 3.22 -11.06
N ILE A 189 -19.36 2.49 -11.06
CA ILE A 189 -18.32 2.58 -10.02
C ILE A 189 -17.80 4.01 -9.88
N MET A 190 -17.63 4.73 -11.00
CA MET A 190 -17.22 6.13 -10.99
C MET A 190 -18.32 7.10 -10.50
N ILE A 191 -19.60 6.76 -10.68
CA ILE A 191 -20.75 7.62 -10.33
C ILE A 191 -21.26 7.36 -8.91
N THR A 192 -21.33 6.10 -8.47
CA THR A 192 -21.86 5.72 -7.15
C THR A 192 -21.00 6.21 -5.99
N ASP A 193 -19.75 6.60 -6.24
CA ASP A 193 -18.82 7.15 -5.24
C ASP A 193 -18.49 8.64 -5.47
N PHE A 194 -19.34 9.37 -6.21
CA PHE A 194 -19.44 10.83 -6.04
C PHE A 194 -20.20 11.21 -4.75
N GLY A 195 -20.57 10.22 -3.93
CA GLY A 195 -21.10 10.40 -2.58
C GLY A 195 -19.95 10.43 -1.57
N GLU A 196 -19.51 11.63 -1.23
CA GLU A 196 -18.48 11.98 -0.23
C GLU A 196 -17.02 11.87 -0.71
N ILE A 197 -16.41 13.05 -0.90
CA ILE A 197 -15.01 13.26 -1.35
C ILE A 197 -14.00 12.61 -0.37
N TYR A 198 -14.43 12.35 0.87
CA TYR A 198 -13.66 11.75 1.95
C TYR A 198 -14.51 10.64 2.57
N GLY A 199 -14.11 9.39 2.38
CA GLY A 199 -14.81 8.26 2.99
C GLY A 199 -14.62 8.24 4.50
N GLU A 200 -15.51 7.54 5.22
CA GLU A 200 -15.39 7.37 6.66
C GLU A 200 -14.02 6.80 7.04
N LEU A 201 -13.44 7.31 8.13
CA LEU A 201 -12.23 6.74 8.71
C LEU A 201 -12.54 5.33 9.19
N ASN A 202 -11.83 4.35 8.64
CA ASN A 202 -11.83 2.99 9.18
C ASN A 202 -11.07 2.98 10.51
N LEU A 203 -11.79 3.30 11.58
CA LEU A 203 -11.25 3.21 12.92
C LEU A 203 -11.28 1.76 13.41
N PHE A 204 -10.22 1.34 14.10
CA PHE A 204 -10.17 0.03 14.74
C PHE A 204 -11.22 -0.05 15.85
N ARG A 205 -11.74 -1.25 16.15
CA ARG A 205 -12.69 -1.44 17.25
C ARG A 205 -12.05 -2.34 18.30
N SER A 206 -12.13 -1.92 19.56
CA SER A 206 -11.77 -2.78 20.68
C SER A 206 -12.93 -3.75 20.95
N ASP A 207 -12.58 -5.01 21.23
CA ASP A 207 -13.56 -6.02 21.66
C ASP A 207 -14.06 -5.77 23.10
N THR A 208 -13.34 -4.95 23.85
CA THR A 208 -13.71 -4.53 25.20
C THR A 208 -14.62 -3.29 25.10
N PRO A 209 -15.85 -3.32 25.64
CA PRO A 209 -16.72 -2.14 25.63
C PRO A 209 -16.20 -1.05 26.57
N LEU A 210 -16.50 0.22 26.26
CA LEU A 210 -16.30 1.31 27.22
C LEU A 210 -17.17 1.08 28.48
N PRO A 211 -16.70 1.50 29.66
CA PRO A 211 -17.49 1.40 30.90
C PRO A 211 -18.78 2.23 30.80
N ALA A 212 -19.82 1.82 31.53
CA ALA A 212 -21.09 2.56 31.55
C ALA A 212 -20.98 3.89 32.30
N ASP A 213 -20.06 4.00 33.26
CA ASP A 213 -19.81 5.21 34.03
C ASP A 213 -18.62 5.98 33.44
N ILE A 214 -18.91 6.93 32.56
CA ILE A 214 -17.90 7.81 31.95
C ILE A 214 -18.15 9.24 32.39
N THR A 215 -17.18 9.81 33.09
CA THR A 215 -17.20 11.21 33.52
C THR A 215 -16.27 12.05 32.66
N VAL A 216 -16.47 13.37 32.64
CA VAL A 216 -15.65 14.32 31.89
C VAL A 216 -15.20 15.42 32.83
N SER A 217 -13.89 15.50 33.07
CA SER A 217 -13.26 16.64 33.76
C SER A 217 -12.71 17.66 32.77
N ALA A 218 -12.47 17.26 31.52
CA ALA A 218 -12.06 18.15 30.44
C ALA A 218 -13.11 19.25 30.14
N ASN A 219 -12.64 20.47 29.88
CA ASN A 219 -13.52 21.56 29.44
C ASN A 219 -13.78 21.46 27.93
N LEU A 220 -14.81 20.69 27.55
CA LEU A 220 -15.16 20.45 26.14
C LEU A 220 -15.87 21.65 25.50
N SER A 221 -15.35 22.12 24.38
CA SER A 221 -15.92 23.22 23.60
C SER A 221 -17.19 22.82 22.84
N ASP A 222 -18.18 23.72 22.83
CA ASP A 222 -19.39 23.65 21.98
C ASP A 222 -19.17 24.17 20.56
N ALA A 223 -18.02 24.82 20.29
CA ALA A 223 -17.79 25.46 19.02
C ALA A 223 -17.47 24.43 17.93
N ALA A 224 -18.32 24.37 16.90
CA ALA A 224 -17.97 23.74 15.64
C ALA A 224 -16.92 24.58 14.90
N GLY A 225 -16.01 23.91 14.20
CA GLY A 225 -14.83 24.56 13.62
C GLY A 225 -14.61 24.22 12.16
N LYS A 226 -13.42 24.59 11.67
CA LYS A 226 -12.87 24.07 10.43
C LYS A 226 -11.49 23.50 10.71
N ALA A 227 -11.24 22.26 10.28
CA ALA A 227 -9.91 21.67 10.28
C ALA A 227 -9.40 21.51 8.85
N ALA A 228 -8.09 21.39 8.70
CA ALA A 228 -7.49 21.10 7.41
C ALA A 228 -7.72 19.63 7.05
N ILE A 229 -7.60 19.32 5.76
CA ILE A 229 -7.35 17.96 5.28
C ILE A 229 -5.99 17.99 4.60
N TYR A 230 -5.17 16.97 4.87
CA TYR A 230 -3.86 16.85 4.27
C TYR A 230 -3.78 15.64 3.35
N GLU A 231 -2.86 15.73 2.39
CA GLU A 231 -2.47 14.62 1.53
C GLU A 231 -0.95 14.54 1.49
N THR A 232 -0.41 13.36 1.20
CA THR A 232 1.02 13.20 1.00
C THR A 232 1.47 14.06 -0.19
N GLU A 233 2.47 14.89 0.05
CA GLU A 233 3.03 15.73 -0.99
C GLU A 233 3.86 14.88 -1.96
N ARG A 234 3.48 14.89 -3.24
CA ARG A 234 4.33 14.35 -4.30
C ARG A 234 5.53 15.27 -4.49
N GLN A 235 6.69 14.81 -4.07
CA GLN A 235 7.94 15.54 -4.20
C GLN A 235 8.91 14.80 -5.12
N ASP A 236 9.89 15.53 -5.64
CA ASP A 236 11.03 14.94 -6.35
C ASP A 236 11.92 14.22 -5.32
N PHE A 237 11.73 12.91 -5.21
CA PHE A 237 12.39 12.09 -4.20
C PHE A 237 13.92 12.06 -4.38
N LEU A 238 14.43 12.21 -5.60
CA LEU A 238 15.88 12.30 -5.86
C LEU A 238 16.45 13.60 -5.28
N LYS A 239 15.83 14.74 -5.63
CA LYS A 239 16.25 16.05 -5.12
C LYS A 239 16.23 16.06 -3.59
N ARG A 240 15.18 15.46 -3.01
CA ARG A 240 15.00 15.41 -1.57
C ARG A 240 15.95 14.46 -0.87
N GLY A 241 16.18 13.29 -1.43
CA GLY A 241 17.17 12.34 -0.96
C GLY A 241 18.55 12.98 -0.91
N LYS A 242 18.93 13.72 -1.96
CA LYS A 242 20.19 14.46 -2.02
C LYS A 242 20.29 15.53 -0.92
N MET A 243 19.26 16.37 -0.76
CA MET A 243 19.24 17.38 0.31
C MET A 243 19.30 16.75 1.71
N THR A 244 18.73 15.56 1.88
CA THR A 244 18.74 14.83 3.16
C THR A 244 20.11 14.23 3.42
N ALA A 245 20.75 13.65 2.40
CA ALA A 245 22.13 13.15 2.45
C ALA A 245 23.10 14.28 2.84
N GLU A 246 23.02 15.43 2.17
CA GLU A 246 23.84 16.62 2.46
C GLU A 246 23.68 17.07 3.92
N LYS A 247 22.44 17.12 4.43
CA LYS A 247 22.17 17.48 5.83
C LYS A 247 22.70 16.47 6.84
N LEU A 248 22.75 15.19 6.46
CA LEU A 248 23.32 14.12 7.28
C LEU A 248 24.86 14.06 7.16
N GLY A 249 25.45 14.79 6.21
CA GLY A 249 26.89 14.82 5.97
C GLY A 249 27.38 13.69 5.06
N ILE A 250 26.51 13.16 4.19
CA ILE A 250 26.84 12.13 3.19
C ILE A 250 27.02 12.83 1.83
N GLU A 251 28.24 12.87 1.32
CA GLU A 251 28.63 13.46 0.03
C GLU A 251 28.80 12.40 -1.07
N ALA A 252 27.93 11.39 -1.06
CA ALA A 252 27.95 10.30 -2.03
C ALA A 252 27.23 10.64 -3.36
N GLU A 253 27.67 10.01 -4.45
CA GLU A 253 26.88 9.93 -5.67
C GLU A 253 25.64 9.04 -5.47
N VAL A 254 24.55 9.36 -6.18
CA VAL A 254 23.31 8.61 -6.09
C VAL A 254 23.44 7.23 -6.76
N GLN A 255 22.98 6.21 -6.05
CA GLN A 255 22.76 4.86 -6.59
C GLN A 255 21.25 4.57 -6.62
N TYR A 256 20.77 3.89 -7.66
CA TYR A 256 19.37 3.50 -7.78
C TYR A 256 19.20 2.01 -7.48
N VAL A 257 18.41 1.69 -6.45
CA VAL A 257 18.15 0.32 -6.01
C VAL A 257 16.66 0.16 -5.74
N GLU A 258 16.00 -0.76 -6.45
CA GLU A 258 14.59 -1.13 -6.21
C GLU A 258 13.67 0.10 -6.06
N ASP A 259 13.72 0.99 -7.05
CA ASP A 259 12.96 2.25 -7.12
C ASP A 259 13.27 3.31 -6.04
N ALA A 260 14.28 3.08 -5.19
CA ALA A 260 14.79 4.07 -4.22
C ALA A 260 16.11 4.70 -4.69
N CYS A 261 16.40 5.90 -4.20
CA CYS A 261 17.74 6.47 -4.28
C CYS A 261 18.52 6.18 -3.00
N VAL A 262 19.74 5.69 -3.15
CA VAL A 262 20.65 5.32 -2.08
C VAL A 262 21.90 6.20 -2.15
N PHE A 263 22.27 6.78 -1.02
CA PHE A 263 23.50 7.53 -0.83
C PHE A 263 24.32 6.77 0.21
N ALA A 264 25.51 6.32 -0.16
CA ALA A 264 26.35 5.52 0.73
C ALA A 264 27.81 5.98 0.66
N GLU A 265 28.38 6.28 1.81
CA GLU A 265 29.75 6.75 1.97
C GLU A 265 30.29 6.28 3.31
N GLU A 266 31.50 5.71 3.32
CA GLU A 266 32.20 5.27 4.56
C GLU A 266 31.37 4.38 5.51
N GLY A 267 30.37 3.66 4.98
CA GLY A 267 29.46 2.82 5.76
C GLY A 267 28.19 3.53 6.25
N TYR A 268 28.08 4.85 6.13
CA TYR A 268 26.82 5.56 6.24
C TYR A 268 25.94 5.21 5.06
N ILE A 269 24.66 4.95 5.32
CA ILE A 269 23.70 4.60 4.28
C ILE A 269 22.43 5.43 4.50
N LEU A 270 22.02 6.17 3.48
CA LEU A 270 20.70 6.76 3.38
C LEU A 270 19.95 6.13 2.20
N ARG A 271 18.85 5.46 2.48
CA ARG A 271 17.89 4.99 1.48
C ARG A 271 16.64 5.85 1.52
N PHE A 272 16.27 6.44 0.38
CA PHE A 272 15.12 7.32 0.26
C PHE A 272 14.16 6.80 -0.81
N SER A 273 12.90 6.60 -0.43
CA SER A 273 11.88 5.95 -1.25
C SER A 273 10.97 6.97 -1.96
N PRO A 274 10.31 6.59 -3.07
CA PRO A 274 9.38 7.48 -3.79
C PRO A 274 8.16 7.93 -3.00
N ASP A 275 7.74 7.18 -1.98
CA ASP A 275 6.64 7.53 -1.07
C ASP A 275 7.03 8.58 -0.01
N GLY A 276 8.30 8.97 0.03
CA GLY A 276 8.85 9.94 0.96
C GLY A 276 9.37 9.32 2.27
N SER A 277 9.23 8.00 2.45
CA SER A 277 9.89 7.27 3.53
C SER A 277 11.41 7.23 3.33
N TRP A 278 12.15 7.16 4.42
CA TRP A 278 13.61 7.03 4.34
C TRP A 278 14.20 6.35 5.56
N ILE A 279 15.35 5.73 5.35
CA ILE A 279 16.14 5.02 6.36
C ILE A 279 17.56 5.54 6.31
N TYR A 280 18.07 5.98 7.45
CA TYR A 280 19.48 6.30 7.65
C TYR A 280 20.09 5.28 8.59
N THR A 281 21.30 4.83 8.28
CA THR A 281 22.11 3.94 9.11
C THR A 281 23.52 4.51 9.22
N SER A 282 24.02 4.56 10.45
CA SER A 282 25.40 4.96 10.77
C SER A 282 26.27 3.72 10.97
N PRO A 283 27.53 3.72 10.48
CA PRO A 283 28.50 2.66 10.73
C PRO A 283 29.21 2.82 12.07
N GLU A 284 28.95 3.92 12.81
CA GLU A 284 29.58 4.18 14.09
C GLU A 284 29.31 3.03 15.06
N VAL A 285 30.40 2.46 15.58
CA VAL A 285 30.33 1.38 16.57
C VAL A 285 29.97 2.01 17.91
N PRO A 286 28.85 1.61 18.54
CA PRO A 286 28.46 2.15 19.82
C PRO A 286 29.45 1.78 20.92
N GLU A 287 30.01 2.78 21.58
CA GLU A 287 30.95 2.60 22.70
C GLU A 287 30.63 3.57 23.84
N GLY A 288 30.88 3.16 25.08
CA GLY A 288 30.67 3.99 26.26
C GLY A 288 29.42 3.61 27.06
N GLU A 289 28.94 4.52 27.90
CA GLU A 289 27.81 4.28 28.79
C GLU A 289 26.49 4.20 28.01
N VAL A 290 25.59 3.34 28.48
CA VAL A 290 24.22 3.24 27.95
C VAL A 290 23.45 4.47 28.42
N PRO A 291 22.91 5.30 27.52
CA PRO A 291 22.15 6.48 27.95
C PRO A 291 20.88 6.02 28.67
N SER A 292 20.43 6.80 29.67
CA SER A 292 19.06 6.67 30.19
C SER A 292 18.03 7.03 29.11
N LYS A 293 16.77 6.62 29.29
CA LYS A 293 15.67 6.93 28.35
C LYS A 293 15.55 8.44 28.09
N GLU A 294 15.61 9.26 29.13
CA GLU A 294 15.51 10.72 29.04
C GLU A 294 16.71 11.33 28.31
N GLN A 295 17.92 10.80 28.54
CA GLN A 295 19.11 11.21 27.81
C GLN A 295 19.03 10.82 26.33
N ALA A 296 18.58 9.61 26.02
CA ALA A 296 18.38 9.13 24.66
C ALA A 296 17.37 10.01 23.90
N GLU A 297 16.24 10.35 24.54
CA GLU A 297 15.25 11.26 23.95
C GLU A 297 15.87 12.62 23.64
N LYS A 298 16.60 13.20 24.60
CA LYS A 298 17.27 14.48 24.42
C LYS A 298 18.26 14.43 23.24
N LEU A 299 19.10 13.40 23.18
CA LEU A 299 20.09 13.22 22.11
C LEU A 299 19.42 13.09 20.73
N ALA A 300 18.31 12.35 20.64
CA ALA A 300 17.53 12.26 19.41
C ALA A 300 16.97 13.62 18.98
N ARG A 301 16.44 14.41 19.92
CA ARG A 301 15.96 15.77 19.63
C ARG A 301 17.08 16.71 19.20
N ASP A 302 18.19 16.73 19.93
CA ASP A 302 19.37 17.54 19.62
C ASP A 302 19.90 17.22 18.21
N PHE A 303 19.93 15.94 17.83
CA PHE A 303 20.30 15.52 16.47
C PHE A 303 19.40 16.13 15.39
N PHE A 304 18.07 16.05 15.57
CA PHE A 304 17.12 16.61 14.61
C PHE A 304 17.12 18.14 14.58
N GLU A 305 17.39 18.80 15.71
CA GLU A 305 17.55 20.26 15.76
C GLU A 305 18.81 20.73 15.02
N GLN A 306 19.92 20.00 15.16
CA GLN A 306 21.19 20.31 14.52
C GLN A 306 21.20 19.99 13.03
N LYS A 307 20.75 18.78 12.64
CA LYS A 307 20.86 18.26 11.27
C LYS A 307 19.63 18.58 10.41
N GLN A 308 18.44 18.66 11.02
CA GLN A 308 17.15 18.91 10.36
C GLN A 308 16.89 18.04 9.12
N PRO A 309 17.13 16.71 9.15
CA PRO A 309 17.07 15.85 7.97
C PRO A 309 15.66 15.86 7.36
N ALA A 310 15.60 16.08 6.04
CA ALA A 310 14.34 16.21 5.29
C ALA A 310 13.33 17.25 5.84
N ASN A 311 13.76 18.20 6.68
CA ASN A 311 12.90 19.13 7.45
C ASN A 311 11.92 18.43 8.41
N THR A 312 12.27 17.21 8.84
CA THR A 312 11.47 16.43 9.78
C THR A 312 11.54 17.05 11.17
N ARG A 313 10.41 17.17 11.86
CA ARG A 313 10.33 17.58 13.26
C ARG A 313 9.80 16.42 14.09
N LEU A 314 10.48 16.11 15.19
CA LEU A 314 10.02 15.10 16.14
C LEU A 314 8.89 15.66 17.01
N GLY A 315 7.76 14.97 17.07
CA GLY A 315 6.66 15.33 17.95
C GLY A 315 6.80 14.73 19.35
N GLU A 316 5.66 14.35 19.93
CA GLU A 316 5.56 13.65 21.22
C GLU A 316 6.22 12.26 21.12
N LEU A 317 7.00 11.88 22.13
CA LEU A 317 7.52 10.51 22.24
C LEU A 317 6.34 9.57 22.53
N ASN A 318 6.06 8.65 21.60
CA ASN A 318 5.00 7.66 21.72
C ASN A 318 5.44 6.48 22.58
N ASP A 319 6.61 5.94 22.27
CA ASP A 319 7.15 4.73 22.88
C ASP A 319 8.68 4.76 22.87
N ALA A 320 9.28 4.01 23.79
CA ALA A 320 10.72 3.78 23.87
C ALA A 320 10.97 2.31 24.17
N ALA A 321 11.40 1.57 23.14
CA ALA A 321 11.74 0.17 23.28
C ALA A 321 13.22 0.04 23.68
N GLU A 322 13.48 -0.57 24.83
CA GLU A 322 14.84 -0.95 25.22
C GLU A 322 15.38 -1.98 24.22
N LYS A 323 16.61 -1.75 23.75
CA LYS A 323 17.30 -2.66 22.84
C LYS A 323 18.42 -3.36 23.55
N THR A 324 18.54 -4.64 23.27
CA THR A 324 19.65 -5.49 23.70
C THR A 324 20.32 -6.08 22.47
N ASN A 325 21.53 -6.58 22.65
CA ASN A 325 22.27 -7.27 21.61
C ASN A 325 21.98 -8.78 21.61
N ALA A 326 20.86 -9.21 22.21
CA ALA A 326 20.51 -10.61 22.38
C ALA A 326 20.34 -11.37 21.05
N HIS A 327 20.01 -10.65 19.97
CA HIS A 327 19.92 -11.21 18.62
C HIS A 327 21.29 -11.65 18.04
N LEU A 328 22.40 -11.22 18.66
CA LEU A 328 23.76 -11.63 18.30
C LEU A 328 24.24 -12.86 19.07
N ILE A 329 23.45 -13.39 20.02
CA ILE A 329 23.80 -14.58 20.79
C ILE A 329 23.75 -15.79 19.85
N PRO A 330 24.89 -16.44 19.54
CA PRO A 330 24.87 -17.64 18.72
C PRO A 330 24.24 -18.81 19.48
N GLU A 331 23.73 -19.81 18.77
CA GLU A 331 23.33 -21.06 19.42
C GLU A 331 24.58 -21.77 19.97
N PHE A 332 24.54 -22.24 21.22
CA PHE A 332 25.68 -22.94 21.81
C PHE A 332 25.92 -24.28 21.09
N THR A 333 27.08 -24.44 20.47
CA THR A 333 27.51 -25.62 19.73
C THR A 333 28.94 -25.99 20.14
N GLU A 334 29.34 -27.26 19.92
CA GLU A 334 30.71 -27.72 20.21
C GLU A 334 31.78 -27.05 19.30
N ASP A 335 31.35 -26.43 18.20
CA ASP A 335 32.21 -25.72 17.24
C ASP A 335 32.48 -24.26 17.65
N LEU A 336 31.74 -23.73 18.62
CA LEU A 336 32.04 -22.45 19.24
C LEU A 336 33.25 -22.68 20.17
N ASP A 337 34.40 -22.09 19.82
CA ASP A 337 35.67 -22.15 20.57
C ASP A 337 35.58 -21.38 21.91
N MET A 338 34.62 -21.76 22.76
CA MET A 338 34.28 -21.14 24.05
C MET A 338 33.69 -22.18 25.01
N THR A 339 34.01 -22.05 26.29
CA THR A 339 33.42 -22.89 27.34
C THR A 339 31.97 -22.48 27.63
N ARG A 340 31.23 -23.36 28.33
CA ARG A 340 29.86 -23.05 28.74
C ARG A 340 29.77 -21.79 29.60
N ASP A 341 30.71 -21.62 30.53
CA ASP A 341 30.76 -20.43 31.40
C ASP A 341 31.03 -19.15 30.59
N GLN A 342 31.93 -19.20 29.61
CA GLN A 342 32.22 -18.07 28.71
C GLN A 342 31.01 -17.71 27.82
N TYR A 343 30.26 -18.72 27.37
CA TYR A 343 29.03 -18.52 26.62
C TYR A 343 27.93 -17.88 27.48
N ASP A 344 27.77 -18.34 28.73
CA ASP A 344 26.78 -17.80 29.65
C ASP A 344 27.13 -16.34 30.03
N GLU A 345 28.41 -16.00 30.23
CA GLU A 345 28.88 -14.62 30.45
C GLU A 345 28.63 -13.72 29.22
N LEU A 346 28.92 -14.19 28.00
CA LEU A 346 28.61 -13.48 26.77
C LEU A 346 27.10 -13.27 26.59
N THR A 347 26.31 -14.28 26.91
CA THR A 347 24.84 -14.24 26.84
C THR A 347 24.29 -13.21 27.81
N GLU A 348 24.82 -13.15 29.04
CA GLU A 348 24.45 -12.15 30.03
C GLU A 348 24.81 -10.74 29.55
N LEU A 349 26.04 -10.55 29.04
CA LEU A 349 26.50 -9.28 28.47
C LEU A 349 25.62 -8.80 27.31
N LEU A 350 25.29 -9.67 26.36
CA LEU A 350 24.48 -9.32 25.19
C LEU A 350 23.00 -9.08 25.52
N ARG A 351 22.52 -9.59 26.65
CA ARG A 351 21.17 -9.30 27.17
C ARG A 351 21.08 -7.97 27.93
N GLN A 352 22.21 -7.34 28.24
CA GLN A 352 22.17 -6.02 28.87
C GLN A 352 21.60 -4.97 27.89
N PRO A 353 20.96 -3.91 28.43
CA PRO A 353 20.51 -2.78 27.62
C PRO A 353 21.69 -2.19 26.83
N ALA A 354 21.51 -2.05 25.53
CA ALA A 354 22.46 -1.42 24.60
C ALA A 354 22.00 -0.03 24.15
N GLY A 355 20.78 0.36 24.50
CA GLY A 355 20.18 1.66 24.17
C GLY A 355 18.68 1.57 23.94
N TYR A 356 18.13 2.50 23.19
CA TYR A 356 16.69 2.64 22.96
C TYR A 356 16.36 2.86 21.49
N ASP A 357 15.27 2.26 21.04
CA ASP A 357 14.54 2.70 19.84
C ASP A 357 13.39 3.58 20.30
N LEU A 358 13.47 4.86 19.92
CA LEU A 358 12.52 5.90 20.30
C LEU A 358 11.55 6.14 19.15
N TYR A 359 10.26 6.03 19.42
CA TYR A 359 9.20 6.22 18.44
C TYR A 359 8.52 7.56 18.68
N PHE A 360 8.70 8.51 17.79
CA PHE A 360 8.10 9.83 17.86
C PHE A 360 6.85 9.89 16.97
N LYS A 361 5.75 10.39 17.52
CA LYS A 361 4.58 10.77 16.72
C LYS A 361 4.97 11.94 15.83
N SER A 362 4.56 11.91 14.57
CA SER A 362 4.59 13.13 13.77
C SER A 362 3.51 14.10 14.22
N SER A 363 3.74 15.38 13.92
CA SER A 363 2.74 16.42 14.10
C SER A 363 2.65 17.30 12.87
N ILE A 364 1.47 17.85 12.63
CA ILE A 364 1.22 18.84 11.58
C ILE A 364 0.39 19.99 12.13
N ASP A 365 0.87 21.21 11.93
CA ASP A 365 0.28 22.43 12.50
C ASP A 365 0.02 22.31 14.03
N GLY A 366 0.93 21.63 14.75
CA GLY A 366 0.83 21.41 16.20
C GLY A 366 -0.15 20.30 16.62
N CYS A 367 -0.80 19.62 15.68
CA CYS A 367 -1.71 18.50 15.96
C CYS A 367 -1.01 17.17 15.72
N ALA A 368 -1.20 16.19 16.59
CA ALA A 368 -0.61 14.86 16.45
C ALA A 368 -1.17 14.10 15.24
N ILE A 369 -0.33 13.28 14.60
CA ILE A 369 -0.74 12.29 13.61
C ILE A 369 -0.72 10.92 14.29
N ILE A 370 -1.85 10.21 14.24
CA ILE A 370 -2.05 8.95 14.95
C ILE A 370 -1.88 7.78 13.99
N GLY A 371 -1.01 6.83 14.37
CA GLY A 371 -0.82 5.55 13.66
C GLY A 371 -0.21 5.68 12.27
N ALA A 372 0.38 6.83 11.94
CA ALA A 372 1.02 7.10 10.66
C ALA A 372 2.10 8.16 10.80
N ASN A 373 2.99 8.21 9.81
CA ASN A 373 4.07 9.18 9.68
C ASN A 373 5.03 9.19 10.87
N GLU A 374 5.25 8.07 11.54
CA GLU A 374 6.13 8.01 12.71
C GLU A 374 7.60 8.18 12.32
N VAL A 375 8.40 8.58 13.31
CA VAL A 375 9.86 8.63 13.18
C VAL A 375 10.46 7.78 14.30
N MET A 376 11.16 6.73 13.92
CA MET A 376 11.95 5.91 14.84
C MET A 376 13.39 6.41 14.84
N VAL A 377 13.96 6.62 16.02
CA VAL A 377 15.36 6.99 16.22
C VAL A 377 16.01 6.00 17.18
N SER A 378 17.04 5.30 16.70
CA SER A 378 17.82 4.36 17.48
C SER A 378 19.02 5.08 18.08
N VAL A 379 19.05 5.18 19.42
CA VAL A 379 20.17 5.74 20.18
C VAL A 379 20.83 4.61 20.97
N ARG A 380 22.16 4.48 20.86
CA ARG A 380 22.94 3.39 21.46
C ARG A 380 23.96 3.92 22.48
N GLN A 381 24.79 3.02 23.00
CA GLN A 381 25.91 3.34 23.89
C GLN A 381 26.73 4.53 23.38
N GLY A 382 27.17 5.38 24.30
CA GLY A 382 27.86 6.63 23.97
C GLY A 382 26.95 7.74 23.45
N GLY A 383 25.64 7.49 23.37
CA GLY A 383 24.67 8.45 22.86
C GLY A 383 24.64 8.55 21.33
N ILE A 384 25.15 7.54 20.64
CA ILE A 384 25.28 7.53 19.18
C ILE A 384 23.93 7.21 18.52
N VAL A 385 23.55 7.99 17.50
CA VAL A 385 22.38 7.71 16.66
C VAL A 385 22.79 6.73 15.56
N THR A 386 22.40 5.47 15.71
CA THR A 386 22.80 4.41 14.76
C THR A 386 21.83 4.24 13.61
N GLU A 387 20.56 4.57 13.82
CA GLU A 387 19.52 4.38 12.80
C GLU A 387 18.39 5.38 12.96
N ILE A 388 17.86 5.85 11.84
CA ILE A 388 16.64 6.64 11.78
C ILE A 388 15.73 6.04 10.71
N ARG A 389 14.46 5.86 11.02
CA ARG A 389 13.42 5.47 10.05
C ARG A 389 12.29 6.48 10.08
N LYS A 390 11.98 7.06 8.93
CA LYS A 390 10.75 7.83 8.71
C LYS A 390 9.82 7.03 7.82
N PHE A 391 8.61 6.76 8.30
CA PHE A 391 7.71 5.81 7.63
C PHE A 391 6.91 6.40 6.46
N ASP A 392 6.68 7.72 6.41
CA ASP A 392 5.88 8.36 5.36
C ASP A 392 6.53 9.64 4.81
N GLY A 393 5.97 10.19 3.74
CA GLY A 393 6.36 11.47 3.17
C GLY A 393 5.91 12.71 3.96
N ASP A 394 6.17 13.88 3.37
CA ASP A 394 5.61 15.13 3.89
C ASP A 394 4.14 15.25 3.56
N LEU A 395 3.45 16.05 4.35
CA LEU A 395 2.05 16.36 4.12
C LEU A 395 1.91 17.79 3.66
N LYS A 396 1.06 17.99 2.66
CA LYS A 396 0.62 19.33 2.24
C LYS A 396 -0.87 19.50 2.53
N LYS A 397 -1.24 20.73 2.81
CA LYS A 397 -2.63 21.11 3.02
C LYS A 397 -3.38 21.03 1.70
N LYS A 398 -4.47 20.27 1.67
CA LYS A 398 -5.35 20.14 0.51
C LYS A 398 -6.49 21.14 0.57
N GLU A 399 -7.31 21.05 1.61
CA GLU A 399 -8.44 21.96 1.83
C GLU A 399 -8.82 22.08 3.31
N LYS A 400 -9.98 22.69 3.61
CA LYS A 400 -10.54 22.76 4.96
C LYS A 400 -11.95 22.18 4.99
N ALA A 401 -12.20 21.25 5.88
CA ALA A 401 -13.53 20.70 6.15
C ALA A 401 -14.16 21.33 7.40
N ARG A 402 -15.50 21.35 7.43
CA ARG A 402 -16.24 21.68 8.66
C ARG A 402 -16.12 20.49 9.61
N ILE A 403 -15.87 20.78 10.88
CA ILE A 403 -15.79 19.76 11.92
C ILE A 403 -16.84 19.95 13.00
N ILE A 404 -17.26 18.84 13.61
CA ILE A 404 -18.12 18.80 14.79
C ILE A 404 -17.39 19.40 16.01
N SER A 405 -18.16 19.82 17.01
CA SER A 405 -17.59 20.30 18.29
C SER A 405 -17.06 19.14 19.13
N GLN A 406 -16.27 19.45 20.16
CA GLN A 406 -15.77 18.43 21.10
C GLN A 406 -16.91 17.77 21.87
N LYS A 407 -17.96 18.53 22.24
CA LYS A 407 -19.14 17.94 22.89
C LYS A 407 -19.92 17.02 21.96
N GLU A 408 -20.10 17.40 20.70
CA GLU A 408 -20.74 16.52 19.71
C GLU A 408 -19.93 15.24 19.49
N ALA A 409 -18.60 15.35 19.44
CA ALA A 409 -17.71 14.20 19.35
C ALA A 409 -17.79 13.29 20.57
N TYR A 410 -17.88 13.85 21.78
CA TYR A 410 -18.06 13.08 23.01
C TYR A 410 -19.40 12.32 22.99
N LEU A 411 -20.49 12.95 22.57
CA LEU A 411 -21.79 12.26 22.42
C LEU A 411 -21.69 11.10 21.42
N ARG A 412 -21.00 11.30 20.30
CA ARG A 412 -20.74 10.23 19.31
C ARG A 412 -19.89 9.09 19.90
N LEU A 413 -18.92 9.41 20.76
CA LEU A 413 -18.13 8.39 21.48
C LEU A 413 -19.03 7.51 22.35
N LEU A 414 -19.95 8.13 23.12
CA LEU A 414 -20.91 7.39 23.96
C LEU A 414 -21.89 6.54 23.13
N GLU A 415 -22.21 6.95 21.91
CA GLU A 415 -23.02 6.17 20.96
C GLU A 415 -22.24 5.03 20.28
N GLY A 416 -20.95 4.84 20.61
CA GLY A 416 -20.11 3.80 19.99
C GLY A 416 -19.64 4.14 18.57
N LYS A 417 -19.68 5.41 18.17
CA LYS A 417 -19.23 5.90 16.85
C LYS A 417 -17.76 6.34 16.85
N GLY A 418 -16.97 5.84 17.80
CA GLY A 418 -15.53 6.11 17.93
C GLY A 418 -14.73 4.81 18.05
N ALA A 419 -13.42 4.98 18.19
CA ALA A 419 -12.47 3.92 18.50
C ALA A 419 -11.71 4.25 19.77
N TYR A 420 -11.12 3.27 20.44
CA TYR A 420 -10.40 3.49 21.67
C TYR A 420 -9.43 2.36 22.00
N THR A 421 -8.35 2.68 22.72
CA THR A 421 -7.26 1.76 23.09
C THR A 421 -7.44 1.10 24.46
N LEU A 422 -8.68 1.00 24.95
CA LEU A 422 -8.98 0.28 26.18
C LEU A 422 -9.11 -1.21 25.86
N PHE A 423 -8.14 -2.00 26.31
CA PHE A 423 -8.07 -3.45 26.00
C PHE A 423 -8.49 -4.33 27.19
N SER A 424 -8.67 -3.76 28.38
CA SER A 424 -9.08 -4.47 29.58
C SER A 424 -10.41 -3.91 30.12
N PRO A 425 -11.32 -4.75 30.64
CA PRO A 425 -12.56 -4.29 31.23
C PRO A 425 -12.32 -3.27 32.35
N ALA A 426 -13.14 -2.22 32.38
CA ALA A 426 -13.11 -1.18 33.40
C ALA A 426 -14.52 -0.95 33.96
N VAL A 427 -14.59 -0.48 35.22
CA VAL A 427 -15.88 -0.12 35.85
C VAL A 427 -16.27 1.32 35.59
N SER A 428 -15.28 2.21 35.48
CA SER A 428 -15.49 3.63 35.19
C SER A 428 -14.34 4.20 34.37
N ALA A 429 -14.59 5.32 33.69
CA ALA A 429 -13.56 6.10 33.02
C ALA A 429 -13.76 7.61 33.22
N GLU A 430 -12.67 8.35 33.19
CA GLU A 430 -12.65 9.81 33.22
C GLU A 430 -11.96 10.34 31.98
N ILE A 431 -12.64 11.22 31.23
CA ILE A 431 -12.04 11.96 30.11
C ILE A 431 -11.37 13.22 30.66
N CYS A 432 -10.05 13.24 30.55
CA CYS A 432 -9.18 14.27 31.12
C CYS A 432 -8.84 15.38 30.12
N ASP A 433 -8.77 15.06 28.83
CA ASP A 433 -8.39 16.01 27.78
C ASP A 433 -9.05 15.67 26.44
N CYS A 434 -9.18 16.69 25.57
CA CYS A 434 -9.66 16.54 24.21
C CYS A 434 -8.93 17.50 23.27
N GLU A 435 -8.24 16.95 22.27
CA GLU A 435 -7.47 17.72 21.29
C GLU A 435 -7.78 17.29 19.85
N LEU A 436 -7.49 18.19 18.91
CA LEU A 436 -7.56 17.87 17.49
C LEU A 436 -6.32 17.09 17.08
N ALA A 437 -6.52 15.96 16.41
CA ALA A 437 -5.46 15.13 15.83
C ALA A 437 -5.83 14.75 14.39
N TYR A 438 -4.94 14.03 13.72
CA TYR A 438 -5.13 13.54 12.36
C TYR A 438 -4.88 12.04 12.27
N MET A 439 -5.69 11.34 11.48
CA MET A 439 -5.52 9.93 11.16
C MET A 439 -5.50 9.74 9.65
N VAL A 440 -4.66 8.81 9.18
CA VAL A 440 -4.63 8.45 7.77
C VAL A 440 -5.85 7.61 7.41
N ASN A 441 -6.58 8.03 6.38
CA ASN A 441 -7.49 7.19 5.65
C ASN A 441 -6.68 6.45 4.57
N SER A 442 -6.19 5.25 4.91
CA SER A 442 -5.30 4.47 4.04
C SER A 442 -5.92 4.11 2.69
N ALA A 443 -7.25 4.05 2.58
CA ALA A 443 -7.93 3.76 1.32
C ALA A 443 -7.82 4.90 0.32
N GLN A 444 -7.77 6.15 0.80
CA GLN A 444 -7.77 7.35 -0.03
C GLN A 444 -6.46 8.15 0.04
N GLY A 445 -5.58 7.87 1.01
CA GLY A 445 -4.30 8.56 1.20
C GLY A 445 -4.44 9.97 1.80
N TYR A 446 -5.58 10.28 2.44
CA TYR A 446 -5.82 11.56 3.11
C TYR A 446 -5.66 11.46 4.61
N TYR A 447 -5.14 12.52 5.22
CA TYR A 447 -5.08 12.67 6.66
C TYR A 447 -6.28 13.50 7.09
N LEU A 448 -7.21 12.85 7.78
CA LEU A 448 -8.50 13.39 8.15
C LEU A 448 -8.51 13.78 9.63
N PRO A 449 -9.18 14.89 9.99
CA PRO A 449 -9.22 15.37 11.35
C PRO A 449 -10.05 14.43 12.24
N VAL A 450 -9.54 14.17 13.44
CA VAL A 450 -10.20 13.40 14.50
C VAL A 450 -10.11 14.14 15.83
N TRP A 451 -11.10 13.96 16.68
CA TRP A 451 -11.02 14.34 18.08
C TRP A 451 -10.38 13.20 18.86
N ARG A 452 -9.23 13.47 19.50
CA ARG A 452 -8.51 12.57 20.40
C ARG A 452 -8.88 12.92 21.83
N PHE A 453 -9.51 11.99 22.53
CA PHE A 453 -9.80 12.07 23.95
C PHE A 453 -8.74 11.28 24.72
N LYS A 454 -8.12 11.90 25.72
CA LYS A 454 -7.25 11.20 26.68
C LYS A 454 -8.07 10.88 27.92
N ALA A 455 -8.02 9.63 28.36
CA ALA A 455 -8.87 9.15 29.43
C ALA A 455 -8.13 8.20 30.38
N VAL A 456 -8.63 8.11 31.60
CA VAL A 456 -8.15 7.18 32.63
C VAL A 456 -9.29 6.25 33.01
N ALA A 457 -9.13 4.97 32.74
CA ALA A 457 -10.05 3.92 33.18
C ALA A 457 -9.67 3.42 34.58
N SER A 458 -10.66 3.05 35.39
CA SER A 458 -10.48 2.38 36.67
C SER A 458 -11.10 0.99 36.63
N SER A 459 -10.34 -0.01 37.05
CA SER A 459 -10.74 -1.42 37.14
C SER A 459 -11.37 -1.75 38.50
N GLU A 460 -12.01 -2.92 38.62
CA GLU A 460 -12.63 -3.39 39.88
C GLU A 460 -11.65 -3.47 41.06
N ASP A 461 -10.39 -3.79 40.78
CA ASP A 461 -9.31 -3.87 41.76
C ASP A 461 -8.72 -2.49 42.15
N GLY A 462 -9.23 -1.41 41.55
CA GLY A 462 -8.74 -0.05 41.74
C GLY A 462 -7.53 0.32 40.88
N THR A 463 -7.06 -0.58 40.01
CA THR A 463 -5.99 -0.29 39.05
C THR A 463 -6.45 0.77 38.06
N LYS A 464 -5.59 1.75 37.78
CA LYS A 464 -5.84 2.80 36.79
C LYS A 464 -5.06 2.55 35.51
N THR A 465 -5.71 2.74 34.37
CA THR A 465 -5.11 2.53 33.05
C THR A 465 -5.44 3.70 32.15
N GLU A 466 -4.42 4.31 31.56
CA GLU A 466 -4.60 5.36 30.56
C GLU A 466 -5.02 4.74 29.23
N PHE A 467 -5.96 5.39 28.54
CA PHE A 467 -6.34 5.01 27.19
C PHE A 467 -6.73 6.25 26.38
N GLU A 468 -6.72 6.09 25.06
CA GLU A 468 -7.10 7.14 24.13
C GLU A 468 -8.35 6.72 23.37
N ALA A 469 -9.22 7.68 23.07
CA ALA A 469 -10.37 7.47 22.20
C ALA A 469 -10.38 8.47 21.03
N TYR A 470 -10.84 8.02 19.87
CA TYR A 470 -10.78 8.75 18.62
C TYR A 470 -12.17 8.80 17.99
N VAL A 471 -12.60 9.99 17.59
CA VAL A 471 -13.88 10.21 16.91
C VAL A 471 -13.64 11.01 15.63
N PRO A 472 -14.16 10.59 14.46
CA PRO A 472 -14.04 11.36 13.24
C PRO A 472 -14.62 12.75 13.43
N ALA A 473 -13.84 13.79 13.14
CA ALA A 473 -14.26 15.16 13.41
C ALA A 473 -15.09 15.76 12.26
N MET A 474 -15.02 15.19 11.06
CA MET A 474 -15.74 15.71 9.90
C MET A 474 -17.25 15.53 10.04
N LYS A 475 -18.00 16.51 9.54
CA LYS A 475 -19.47 16.53 9.59
C LYS A 475 -20.12 15.68 8.51
#